data_AF-A0A2V6XX99-F1
#
_entry.id   AF-A0A2V6XX99-F1
#
_cell.length_a   1.000
_cell.length_b   1.000
_cell.length_c   1.000
_cell.angle_alpha   90.00
_cell.angle_beta   90.00
_cell.angle_gamma   90.00
#
_symmetry.space_group_name_H-M   'P 1'
#
loop_
_entity.id
_entity.type
_entity.pdbx_description
1 polymer ?
#
loop_
_entity_poly.entity_id
_entity_poly.type
_entity_poly.pdbx_seq_one_letter_code
_entity_poly.pdbx_strand_id
1 'polypeptide(L)'
;MSTETTDRQTRVERKTKETEITLHLNLDGTGASKVQTPIPFFSHMLEAWSKHGLMDLAIDAQGDVEVDQHHTVEDVGIVLGQALRQALGDKRGIVRYGTAYIPMDEALVSASVDLSGRPFLVFSVPVARARVSNFDLDLLQEFFRAFAFNAEMTLHVTMHYGHNLHHVTEAVFKAVARALADATRLNPRIAGVLPSTKGKVGSPAVITEDPRVVDDAQAVVLPGDGAFHDAMANLDRLGLLPALRRALDGSRPFLGICLGYQLLCSTSEELGDGRGLDVVPGAVRRLPPGRKIPHMGWNRVEHAGDLGVFEGIPSGAHFYFVHSYYPVLAGTSRPALTEGGLRKARVAPDVPSSLSEGRVAPDAPSSFSQGRVDAVRAAWCDYGVRFAAAIEVGRIFATQFHPEKSQRWGLRLLENFAAVVKAGR
;
A
#
# COMPACT_ATOMS: atom_id res chain seq x y z
N MET A 1 15.92 21.55 -23.50
CA MET A 1 14.77 20.73 -23.09
C MET A 1 14.29 21.27 -21.77
N SER A 2 13.21 22.03 -21.78
CA SER A 2 12.58 22.61 -20.59
C SER A 2 12.10 21.49 -19.69
N THR A 3 12.74 21.33 -18.54
CA THR A 3 12.18 20.56 -17.43
C THR A 3 10.91 21.28 -17.00
N GLU A 4 9.74 20.74 -17.32
CA GLU A 4 8.50 21.14 -16.67
C GLU A 4 8.68 20.87 -15.18
N THR A 5 9.00 21.91 -14.42
CA THR A 5 8.90 21.90 -12.96
C THR A 5 7.42 21.80 -12.64
N THR A 6 6.93 20.59 -12.35
CA THR A 6 5.66 20.41 -11.65
C THR A 6 5.69 21.28 -10.40
N ASP A 7 4.84 22.29 -10.37
CA ASP A 7 4.78 23.25 -9.28
C ASP A 7 4.36 22.50 -8.00
N ARG A 8 5.23 22.45 -6.99
CA ARG A 8 4.96 21.72 -5.73
C ARG A 8 4.14 22.58 -4.78
N GLN A 9 2.99 22.98 -5.29
CA GLN A 9 2.03 23.88 -4.67
C GLN A 9 0.67 23.20 -4.53
N THR A 10 0.04 23.37 -3.38
CA THR A 10 -1.26 22.77 -3.09
C THR A 10 -2.17 23.71 -2.33
N ARG A 11 -3.46 23.51 -2.53
CA ARG A 11 -4.53 24.17 -1.80
C ARG A 11 -5.47 23.11 -1.25
N VAL A 12 -5.69 23.14 0.05
CA VAL A 12 -6.58 22.20 0.74
C VAL A 12 -7.63 23.00 1.51
N GLU A 13 -8.88 22.63 1.33
CA GLU A 13 -10.02 23.16 2.09
C GLU A 13 -10.62 22.02 2.91
N ARG A 14 -10.98 22.31 4.15
CA ARG A 14 -11.70 21.38 5.02
C ARG A 14 -12.73 22.13 5.83
N LYS A 15 -13.95 21.62 5.85
CA LYS A 15 -15.07 22.17 6.62
C LYS A 15 -15.77 21.07 7.38
N THR A 16 -15.95 21.26 8.69
CA THR A 16 -16.74 20.41 9.58
C THR A 16 -17.77 21.26 10.30
N LYS A 17 -18.41 20.70 11.33
CA LYS A 17 -19.26 21.47 12.25
C LYS A 17 -18.44 22.29 13.26
N GLU A 18 -17.17 21.94 13.45
CA GLU A 18 -16.28 22.50 14.47
C GLU A 18 -15.32 23.52 13.85
N THR A 19 -14.82 23.25 12.64
CA THR A 19 -13.79 24.08 12.00
C THR A 19 -14.05 24.34 10.51
N GLU A 20 -13.49 25.44 10.02
CA GLU A 20 -13.41 25.79 8.59
C GLU A 20 -12.01 26.30 8.29
N ILE A 21 -11.28 25.57 7.44
CA ILE A 21 -9.85 25.80 7.20
C ILE A 21 -9.58 25.82 5.70
N THR A 22 -8.93 26.89 5.24
CA THR A 22 -8.31 26.99 3.92
C THR A 22 -6.80 27.12 4.09
N LEU A 23 -6.04 26.24 3.43
CA LEU A 23 -4.59 26.24 3.50
C LEU A 23 -3.98 26.19 2.09
N HIS A 24 -2.98 27.02 1.86
CA HIS A 24 -2.10 26.98 0.70
C HIS A 24 -0.67 26.70 1.14
N LEU A 25 0.01 25.79 0.44
CA LEU A 25 1.39 25.42 0.71
C LEU A 25 2.19 25.43 -0.59
N ASN A 26 3.35 26.08 -0.59
CA ASN A 26 4.38 25.95 -1.62
C ASN A 26 5.65 25.35 -1.00
N LEU A 27 6.04 24.15 -1.42
CA LEU A 27 7.25 23.50 -0.91
C LEU A 27 8.55 24.16 -1.40
N ASP A 28 8.50 24.83 -2.56
CA ASP A 28 9.63 25.51 -3.19
C ASP A 28 9.53 27.02 -3.00
N GLY A 29 9.20 27.41 -1.77
CA GLY A 29 8.99 28.79 -1.39
C GLY A 29 10.25 29.51 -0.93
N THR A 30 10.01 30.64 -0.28
CA THR A 30 11.02 31.48 0.37
C THR A 30 10.81 31.55 1.88
N GLY A 31 9.75 30.89 2.38
CA GLY A 31 9.28 30.98 3.76
C GLY A 31 8.41 32.20 4.00
N ALA A 32 7.65 32.64 2.99
CA ALA A 32 6.66 33.69 3.10
C ALA A 32 5.38 33.14 3.74
N SER A 33 4.82 33.85 4.73
CA SER A 33 3.65 33.36 5.47
C SER A 33 2.54 34.40 5.57
N LYS A 34 1.30 33.93 5.47
CA LYS A 34 0.08 34.66 5.86
C LYS A 34 -0.82 33.72 6.66
N VAL A 35 -0.64 33.68 7.97
CA VAL A 35 -1.31 32.73 8.85
C VAL A 35 -2.31 33.46 9.73
N GLN A 36 -3.56 33.01 9.70
CA GLN A 36 -4.62 33.48 10.57
C GLN A 36 -5.33 32.26 11.18
N THR A 37 -5.23 32.14 12.50
CA THR A 37 -6.01 31.19 13.30
C THR A 37 -6.61 31.94 14.48
N PRO A 38 -7.67 31.43 15.14
CA PRO A 38 -8.19 32.05 16.37
C PRO A 38 -7.23 31.96 17.57
N ILE A 39 -6.04 31.36 17.40
CA ILE A 39 -5.04 31.14 18.45
C ILE A 39 -3.73 31.88 18.07
N PRO A 40 -3.48 33.10 18.59
CA PRO A 40 -2.34 33.92 18.16
C PRO A 40 -0.98 33.25 18.34
N PHE A 41 -0.74 32.57 19.46
CA PHE A 41 0.52 31.87 19.69
C PHE A 41 0.75 30.74 18.67
N PHE A 42 -0.30 29.99 18.31
CA PHE A 42 -0.20 28.94 17.30
C PHE A 42 0.05 29.52 15.90
N SER A 43 -0.56 30.67 15.58
CA SER A 43 -0.28 31.40 14.33
C SER A 43 1.21 31.77 14.23
N HIS A 44 1.78 32.30 15.31
CA HIS A 44 3.21 32.60 15.40
C HIS A 44 4.11 31.36 15.20
N MET A 45 3.72 30.22 15.77
CA MET A 45 4.47 28.96 15.58
C MET A 45 4.46 28.47 14.12
N LEU A 46 3.33 28.62 13.42
CA LEU A 46 3.20 28.25 12.00
C LEU A 46 3.97 29.22 11.07
N GLU A 47 4.03 30.50 11.41
CA GLU A 47 4.89 31.48 10.73
C GLU A 47 6.38 31.12 10.88
N ALA A 48 6.80 30.79 12.11
CA ALA A 48 8.17 30.31 12.35
C ALA A 48 8.47 29.02 11.56
N TRP A 49 7.50 28.10 11.50
CA TRP A 49 7.61 26.89 10.70
C TRP A 49 7.80 27.20 9.21
N SER A 50 6.97 28.06 8.63
CA SER A 50 7.10 28.48 7.23
C SER A 50 8.46 29.11 6.95
N LYS A 51 8.87 30.05 7.81
CA LYS A 51 10.12 30.79 7.66
C LYS A 51 11.35 29.89 7.66
N HIS A 52 11.39 28.94 8.60
CA HIS A 52 12.54 28.05 8.77
C HIS A 52 12.51 26.83 7.84
N GLY A 53 11.35 26.50 7.28
CA GLY A 53 11.19 25.45 6.28
C GLY A 53 11.45 25.93 4.85
N LEU A 54 11.53 27.25 4.62
CA LEU A 54 11.53 27.87 3.29
C LEU A 54 10.32 27.43 2.44
N MET A 55 9.19 27.18 3.11
CA MET A 55 7.93 26.79 2.46
C MET A 55 6.96 27.95 2.61
N ASP A 56 6.38 28.43 1.52
CA ASP A 56 5.39 29.50 1.62
C ASP A 56 4.07 28.92 2.13
N LEU A 57 3.45 29.60 3.09
CA LEU A 57 2.29 29.08 3.82
C LEU A 57 1.23 30.17 3.98
N ALA A 58 0.02 29.93 3.47
CA ALA A 58 -1.15 30.73 3.81
C ALA A 58 -2.19 29.86 4.50
N ILE A 59 -2.68 30.31 5.65
CA ILE A 59 -3.71 29.62 6.43
C ILE A 59 -4.77 30.64 6.82
N ASP A 60 -6.02 30.31 6.54
CA ASP A 60 -7.19 30.95 7.14
C ASP A 60 -7.99 29.86 7.84
N ALA A 61 -8.00 29.89 9.17
CA ALA A 61 -8.67 28.90 10.01
C ALA A 61 -9.66 29.58 10.94
N GLN A 62 -10.86 29.03 10.97
CA GLN A 62 -11.91 29.33 11.96
C GLN A 62 -12.23 28.04 12.71
N GLY A 63 -12.55 28.18 13.99
CA GLY A 63 -12.90 27.04 14.82
C GLY A 63 -13.55 27.43 16.14
N ASP A 64 -14.09 26.44 16.82
CA ASP A 64 -14.86 26.53 18.05
C ASP A 64 -14.00 26.70 19.31
N VAL A 65 -13.07 27.66 19.31
CA VAL A 65 -12.13 27.91 20.42
C VAL A 65 -12.77 28.28 21.76
N GLU A 66 -14.07 28.62 21.75
CA GLU A 66 -14.88 28.85 22.96
C GLU A 66 -15.25 27.54 23.68
N VAL A 67 -15.19 26.39 22.97
CA VAL A 67 -15.32 25.05 23.55
C VAL A 67 -13.96 24.61 24.10
N ASP A 68 -13.01 24.39 23.19
CA ASP A 68 -11.59 24.25 23.48
C ASP A 68 -10.74 24.51 22.21
N GLN A 69 -9.42 24.51 22.33
CA GLN A 69 -8.51 24.72 21.20
C GLN A 69 -8.22 23.45 20.38
N HIS A 70 -8.69 22.29 20.83
CA HIS A 70 -8.26 20.99 20.34
C HIS A 70 -8.62 20.81 18.87
N HIS A 71 -9.90 20.99 18.52
CA HIS A 71 -10.39 20.78 17.17
C HIS A 71 -9.64 21.68 16.16
N THR A 72 -9.46 22.95 16.50
CA THR A 72 -8.74 23.90 15.63
C THR A 72 -7.29 23.47 15.40
N VAL A 73 -6.57 23.09 16.45
CA VAL A 73 -5.15 22.73 16.36
C VAL A 73 -4.96 21.40 15.63
N GLU A 74 -5.78 20.40 15.96
CA GLU A 74 -5.77 19.10 15.29
C GLU A 74 -6.07 19.26 13.79
N ASP A 75 -7.15 19.96 13.45
CA ASP A 75 -7.61 20.09 12.07
C ASP A 75 -6.64 20.90 11.20
N VAL A 76 -5.96 21.91 11.75
CA VAL A 76 -4.86 22.58 11.04
C VAL A 76 -3.71 21.59 10.79
N GLY A 77 -3.38 20.73 11.75
CA GLY A 77 -2.42 19.65 11.57
C GLY A 77 -2.82 18.68 10.46
N ILE A 78 -4.09 18.27 10.42
CA ILE A 78 -4.66 17.42 9.36
C ILE A 78 -4.48 18.07 8.00
N VAL A 79 -4.94 19.32 7.84
CA VAL A 79 -4.95 20.03 6.56
C VAL A 79 -3.52 20.31 6.08
N LEU A 80 -2.63 20.73 6.97
CA LEU A 80 -1.21 20.95 6.64
C LEU A 80 -0.54 19.64 6.21
N GLY A 81 -0.85 18.52 6.88
CA GLY A 81 -0.32 17.21 6.53
C GLY A 81 -0.79 16.75 5.15
N GLN A 82 -2.08 16.92 4.87
CA GLN A 82 -2.65 16.63 3.55
C GLN A 82 -2.03 17.48 2.45
N ALA A 83 -1.84 18.78 2.69
CA ALA A 83 -1.22 19.70 1.75
C ALA A 83 0.23 19.30 1.44
N LEU A 84 1.01 18.95 2.47
CA LEU A 84 2.38 18.44 2.32
C LEU A 84 2.41 17.14 1.51
N ARG A 85 1.54 16.18 1.82
CA ARG A 85 1.43 14.90 1.09
C ARG A 85 1.13 15.14 -0.40
N GLN A 86 0.15 16.00 -0.68
CA GLN A 86 -0.25 16.33 -2.04
C GLN A 86 0.89 17.04 -2.79
N ALA A 87 1.57 17.99 -2.16
CA ALA A 87 2.64 18.78 -2.79
C ALA A 87 3.90 17.93 -3.05
N LEU A 88 4.13 16.90 -2.24
CA LEU A 88 5.22 15.94 -2.44
C LEU A 88 4.99 14.98 -3.61
N GLY A 89 3.73 14.80 -4.05
CA GLY A 89 3.38 13.90 -5.15
C GLY A 89 3.94 12.49 -4.97
N ASP A 90 4.66 11.99 -5.96
CA ASP A 90 5.23 10.64 -5.95
C ASP A 90 6.57 10.51 -5.21
N LYS A 91 7.09 11.62 -4.65
CA LYS A 91 8.33 11.68 -3.87
C LYS A 91 9.57 11.30 -4.66
N ARG A 92 9.56 11.36 -6.00
CA ARG A 92 10.76 11.13 -6.81
C ARG A 92 11.71 12.30 -6.74
N GLY A 93 13.00 12.00 -6.76
CA GLY A 93 14.06 13.01 -6.82
C GLY A 93 14.33 13.76 -5.52
N ILE A 94 13.53 13.59 -4.47
CA ILE A 94 13.77 14.24 -3.17
C ILE A 94 14.83 13.50 -2.35
N VAL A 95 15.46 14.19 -1.40
CA VAL A 95 16.40 13.59 -0.43
C VAL A 95 15.71 12.58 0.49
N ARG A 96 14.40 12.74 0.74
CA ARG A 96 13.51 11.89 1.55
C ARG A 96 13.74 11.96 3.05
N TYR A 97 15.00 12.03 3.48
CA TYR A 97 15.39 12.11 4.88
C TYR A 97 15.90 13.50 5.23
N GLY A 98 15.54 13.98 6.42
CA GLY A 98 16.06 15.23 6.94
C GLY A 98 16.18 15.18 8.46
N THR A 99 17.14 15.90 9.02
CA THR A 99 17.33 16.00 10.47
C THR A 99 17.90 17.35 10.81
N ALA A 100 17.35 17.99 11.83
CA ALA A 100 17.80 19.30 12.29
C ALA A 100 17.87 19.35 13.82
N TYR A 101 18.88 20.04 14.34
CA TYR A 101 19.01 20.42 15.74
C TYR A 101 18.87 21.93 15.80
N ILE A 102 17.92 22.42 16.60
CA ILE A 102 17.62 23.84 16.73
C ILE A 102 17.74 24.25 18.19
N PRO A 103 18.68 25.16 18.51
CA PRO A 103 18.67 25.85 19.78
C PRO A 103 17.67 27.01 19.77
N MET A 104 17.10 27.29 20.92
CA MET A 104 16.43 28.55 21.27
C MET A 104 16.91 28.92 22.67
N ASP A 105 17.89 29.82 22.76
CA ASP A 105 18.61 30.14 23.98
C ASP A 105 19.07 28.90 24.76
N GLU A 106 18.45 28.61 25.90
CA GLU A 106 18.79 27.47 26.75
C GLU A 106 18.17 26.14 26.30
N ALA A 107 17.21 26.17 25.38
CA ALA A 107 16.54 24.99 24.86
C ALA A 107 17.27 24.43 23.64
N LEU A 108 17.32 23.10 23.53
CA LEU A 108 17.78 22.38 22.34
C LEU A 108 16.79 21.28 21.99
N VAL A 109 16.26 21.33 20.77
CA VAL A 109 15.35 20.32 20.21
C VAL A 109 15.90 19.79 18.90
N SER A 110 15.72 18.51 18.64
CA SER A 110 15.97 17.91 17.33
C SER A 110 14.71 17.30 16.72
N ALA A 111 14.60 17.37 15.40
CA ALA A 111 13.61 16.64 14.63
C ALA A 111 14.28 15.80 13.53
N SER A 112 13.75 14.61 13.27
CA SER A 112 14.16 13.71 12.19
C SER A 112 12.94 13.23 11.41
N VAL A 113 13.02 13.30 10.08
CA VAL A 113 11.92 13.02 9.15
C VAL A 113 12.33 11.95 8.14
N ASP A 114 11.47 10.96 7.92
CA ASP A 114 11.46 10.07 6.75
C ASP A 114 10.12 10.28 6.02
N LEU A 115 10.16 10.81 4.79
CA LEU A 115 9.00 10.96 3.90
C LEU A 115 8.56 9.61 3.31
N SER A 116 8.24 8.69 4.21
CA SER A 116 8.21 7.25 3.99
C SER A 116 6.94 6.71 3.33
N GLY A 117 5.83 7.44 3.43
CA GLY A 117 4.49 6.90 3.19
C GLY A 117 3.96 6.08 4.37
N ARG A 118 4.61 6.11 5.54
CA ARG A 118 4.21 5.39 6.75
C ARG A 118 3.95 6.41 7.87
N PRO A 119 2.69 6.62 8.28
CA PRO A 119 2.36 7.55 9.35
C PRO A 119 2.90 7.04 10.69
N PHE A 120 3.78 7.81 11.32
CA PHE A 120 4.32 7.48 12.64
C PHE A 120 4.87 8.72 13.33
N LEU A 121 4.70 8.81 14.66
CA LEU A 121 5.24 9.89 15.48
C LEU A 121 5.95 9.33 16.71
N VAL A 122 7.17 9.79 16.94
CA VAL A 122 7.81 9.75 18.27
C VAL A 122 7.96 11.19 18.75
N PHE A 123 7.34 11.50 19.88
CA PHE A 123 7.34 12.84 20.44
C PHE A 123 7.84 12.79 21.89
N SER A 124 9.10 13.21 22.10
CA SER A 124 9.78 13.19 23.39
C SER A 124 10.06 14.62 23.85
N VAL A 125 8.99 15.37 24.12
CA VAL A 125 9.02 16.74 24.62
C VAL A 125 8.08 16.81 25.84
N PRO A 126 8.61 16.74 27.08
CA PRO A 126 7.81 16.56 28.29
C PRO A 126 7.18 17.86 28.78
N VAL A 127 6.20 18.39 28.04
CA VAL A 127 5.52 19.67 28.34
C VAL A 127 4.06 19.51 28.76
N ALA A 128 3.67 18.31 29.21
CA ALA A 128 2.29 17.99 29.52
C ALA A 128 1.71 18.88 30.63
N ARG A 129 0.44 19.28 30.49
CA ARG A 129 -0.32 20.15 31.41
C ARG A 129 0.26 21.55 31.61
N ALA A 130 1.13 22.00 30.70
CA ALA A 130 1.68 23.34 30.71
C ALA A 130 1.01 24.24 29.66
N ARG A 131 1.15 25.55 29.83
CA ARG A 131 0.54 26.57 28.95
C ARG A 131 1.55 27.67 28.66
N VAL A 132 1.52 28.18 27.43
CA VAL A 132 2.24 29.40 27.03
C VAL A 132 1.24 30.38 26.44
N SER A 133 1.12 31.56 27.06
CA SER A 133 0.10 32.54 26.69
C SER A 133 -1.30 31.91 26.73
N ASN A 134 -2.01 31.87 25.60
CA ASN A 134 -3.31 31.25 25.47
C ASN A 134 -3.27 29.81 24.94
N PHE A 135 -2.11 29.18 24.76
CA PHE A 135 -2.00 27.87 24.09
C PHE A 135 -1.65 26.74 25.06
N ASP A 136 -2.46 25.69 25.06
CA ASP A 136 -2.24 24.48 25.86
C ASP A 136 -1.20 23.56 25.20
N LEU A 137 -0.08 23.31 25.88
CA LEU A 137 1.04 22.56 25.30
C LEU A 137 0.77 21.06 25.12
N ASP A 138 -0.28 20.53 25.75
CA ASP A 138 -0.80 19.19 25.46
C ASP A 138 -1.17 19.03 23.97
N LEU A 139 -1.60 20.13 23.32
CA LEU A 139 -1.97 20.14 21.90
C LEU A 139 -0.78 20.08 20.96
N LEU A 140 0.45 20.30 21.46
CA LEU A 140 1.65 20.26 20.62
C LEU A 140 1.86 18.85 20.03
N GLN A 141 1.71 17.82 20.87
CA GLN A 141 1.82 16.44 20.41
C GLN A 141 0.67 16.05 19.48
N GLU A 142 -0.56 16.51 19.77
CA GLU A 142 -1.74 16.22 18.95
C GLU A 142 -1.62 16.87 17.56
N PHE A 143 -1.15 18.12 17.48
CA PHE A 143 -0.81 18.77 16.21
C PHE A 143 0.17 17.95 15.38
N PHE A 144 1.33 17.57 15.96
CA PHE A 144 2.34 16.81 15.22
C PHE A 144 1.89 15.39 14.89
N ARG A 145 0.98 14.80 15.68
CA ARG A 145 0.38 13.51 15.37
C ARG A 145 -0.52 13.63 14.16
N ALA A 146 -1.47 14.57 14.17
CA ALA A 146 -2.34 14.87 13.05
C ALA A 146 -1.53 15.18 11.77
N PHE A 147 -0.51 16.03 11.90
CA PHE A 147 0.38 16.40 10.80
C PHE A 147 1.16 15.22 10.23
N ALA A 148 1.88 14.46 11.07
CA ALA A 148 2.69 13.33 10.60
C ALA A 148 1.84 12.22 9.97
N PHE A 149 0.64 11.97 10.53
CA PHE A 149 -0.25 10.93 10.04
C PHE A 149 -0.85 11.31 8.69
N ASN A 150 -1.32 12.55 8.54
CA ASN A 150 -1.92 13.01 7.28
C ASN A 150 -0.89 13.33 6.18
N ALA A 151 0.36 13.63 6.55
CA ALA A 151 1.48 13.71 5.63
C ALA A 151 2.01 12.33 5.18
N GLU A 152 1.56 11.25 5.83
CA GLU A 152 2.09 9.89 5.68
C GLU A 152 3.62 9.86 5.80
N MET A 153 4.13 10.43 6.90
CA MET A 153 5.55 10.48 7.20
C MET A 153 5.86 9.89 8.57
N THR A 154 7.11 9.46 8.73
CA THR A 154 7.66 9.10 10.03
C THR A 154 8.39 10.32 10.57
N LEU A 155 7.92 10.83 11.71
CA LEU A 155 8.45 12.02 12.37
C LEU A 155 8.93 11.67 13.77
N HIS A 156 10.14 12.10 14.12
CA HIS A 156 10.68 12.02 15.47
C HIS A 156 11.01 13.43 15.93
N VAL A 157 10.58 13.80 17.14
CA VAL A 157 10.90 15.06 17.79
C VAL A 157 11.40 14.77 19.20
N THR A 158 12.55 15.33 19.56
CA THR A 158 13.18 15.09 20.86
C THR A 158 13.71 16.40 21.42
N MET A 159 13.25 16.77 22.61
CA MET A 159 13.87 17.80 23.42
C MET A 159 15.07 17.19 24.15
N HIS A 160 16.25 17.77 23.96
CA HIS A 160 17.46 17.35 24.68
C HIS A 160 17.52 18.01 26.06
N TYR A 161 17.20 19.30 26.11
CA TYR A 161 17.13 20.11 27.32
C TYR A 161 16.42 21.45 27.01
N GLY A 162 15.98 22.17 28.04
CA GLY A 162 15.30 23.47 27.93
C GLY A 162 14.38 23.72 29.12
N HIS A 163 14.12 24.98 29.45
CA HIS A 163 13.30 25.36 30.61
C HIS A 163 12.19 26.35 30.27
N ASN A 164 12.49 27.31 29.41
CA ASN A 164 11.51 28.25 28.90
C ASN A 164 10.62 27.54 27.87
N LEU A 165 9.34 27.42 28.21
CA LEU A 165 8.36 26.70 27.40
C LEU A 165 8.10 27.36 26.03
N HIS A 166 8.23 28.68 25.92
CA HIS A 166 8.20 29.36 24.63
C HIS A 166 9.37 28.90 23.77
N HIS A 167 10.59 28.94 24.32
CA HIS A 167 11.81 28.55 23.61
C HIS A 167 11.76 27.10 23.15
N VAL A 168 11.32 26.19 24.02
CA VAL A 168 11.11 24.78 23.68
C VAL A 168 10.11 24.62 22.54
N THR A 169 8.95 25.29 22.63
CA THR A 169 7.88 25.14 21.62
C THR A 169 8.33 25.70 20.27
N GLU A 170 8.95 26.87 20.25
CA GLU A 170 9.46 27.48 19.03
C GLU A 170 10.60 26.65 18.41
N ALA A 171 11.49 26.08 19.24
CA ALA A 171 12.53 25.15 18.79
C ALA A 171 11.95 23.89 18.14
N VAL A 172 10.84 23.35 18.67
CA VAL A 172 10.12 22.21 18.07
C VAL A 172 9.66 22.54 16.65
N PHE A 173 8.91 23.64 16.46
CA PHE A 173 8.40 24.01 15.13
C PHE A 173 9.54 24.28 14.15
N LYS A 174 10.58 25.00 14.56
CA LYS A 174 11.76 25.27 13.73
C LYS A 174 12.53 24.00 13.36
N ALA A 175 12.66 23.05 14.29
CA ALA A 175 13.38 21.81 14.04
C ALA A 175 12.65 20.96 12.99
N VAL A 176 11.33 20.80 13.14
CA VAL A 176 10.52 20.06 12.16
C VAL A 176 10.55 20.74 10.79
N ALA A 177 10.39 22.07 10.75
CA ALA A 177 10.45 22.84 9.52
C ALA A 177 11.77 22.65 8.77
N ARG A 178 12.90 22.78 9.48
CA ARG A 178 14.23 22.65 8.87
C ARG A 178 14.55 21.22 8.45
N ALA A 179 14.13 20.23 9.23
CA ALA A 179 14.25 18.82 8.83
C ALA A 179 13.42 18.53 7.57
N LEU A 180 12.22 19.13 7.44
CA LEU A 180 11.42 19.01 6.21
C LEU A 180 12.08 19.69 5.03
N ALA A 181 12.64 20.90 5.18
CA ALA A 181 13.36 21.59 4.10
C ALA A 181 14.49 20.71 3.50
N ASP A 182 15.22 19.99 4.35
CA ASP A 182 16.23 19.04 3.89
C ASP A 182 15.61 17.82 3.21
N ALA A 183 14.55 17.23 3.80
CA ALA A 183 13.91 16.02 3.28
C ALA A 183 13.22 16.24 1.92
N THR A 184 12.61 17.41 1.70
CA THR A 184 11.88 17.76 0.47
C THR A 184 12.80 18.27 -0.64
N ARG A 185 14.06 18.61 -0.34
CA ARG A 185 15.02 19.11 -1.34
C ARG A 185 15.18 18.14 -2.50
N LEU A 186 15.17 18.64 -3.72
CA LEU A 186 15.52 17.86 -4.90
C LEU A 186 17.03 17.57 -4.93
N ASN A 187 17.38 16.31 -5.17
CA ASN A 187 18.76 15.85 -5.29
C ASN A 187 19.08 15.50 -6.74
N PRO A 188 19.95 16.27 -7.42
CA PRO A 188 20.31 16.04 -8.82
C PRO A 188 20.84 14.64 -9.13
N ARG A 189 21.45 13.96 -8.14
CA ARG A 189 22.03 12.61 -8.31
C ARG A 189 21.00 11.50 -8.41
N ILE A 190 19.76 11.76 -8.00
CA ILE A 190 18.65 10.81 -7.99
C ILE A 190 17.40 11.40 -8.65
N ALA A 191 17.58 12.35 -9.58
CA ALA A 191 16.49 12.99 -10.30
C ALA A 191 15.55 11.95 -10.92
N GLY A 192 14.24 12.08 -10.67
CA GLY A 192 13.23 11.12 -11.14
C GLY A 192 13.30 9.73 -10.51
N VAL A 193 14.24 9.45 -9.61
CA VAL A 193 14.33 8.18 -8.89
C VAL A 193 13.52 8.27 -7.61
N LEU A 194 12.65 7.29 -7.37
CA LEU A 194 12.01 7.14 -6.07
C LEU A 194 13.08 6.66 -5.07
N PRO A 195 13.38 7.40 -3.99
CA PRO A 195 14.42 7.05 -3.02
C PRO A 195 13.94 5.91 -2.09
N SER A 196 13.60 4.75 -2.65
CA SER A 196 13.11 3.57 -1.94
C SER A 196 13.58 2.30 -2.64
N THR A 197 13.98 1.29 -1.87
CA THR A 197 14.36 -0.03 -2.38
C THR A 197 13.17 -0.86 -2.86
N LYS A 198 11.94 -0.48 -2.50
CA LYS A 198 10.71 -1.24 -2.82
C LYS A 198 9.99 -0.77 -4.09
N GLY A 199 10.28 0.43 -4.61
CA GLY A 199 9.54 1.02 -5.73
C GLY A 199 8.08 1.41 -5.39
N LYS A 200 7.34 1.92 -6.38
CA LYS A 200 5.88 2.17 -6.37
C LYS A 200 5.34 2.05 -7.81
N VAL A 201 4.11 1.56 -7.95
CA VAL A 201 3.43 1.38 -9.26
C VAL A 201 2.56 2.60 -9.65
N GLY A 202 2.36 3.56 -8.73
CA GLY A 202 1.64 4.81 -9.03
C GLY A 202 0.12 4.66 -9.21
N SER A 203 -0.47 3.55 -8.75
CA SER A 203 -1.92 3.34 -8.74
C SER A 203 -2.46 3.53 -7.31
N PRO A 204 -3.51 4.34 -7.09
CA PRO A 204 -4.18 4.39 -5.80
C PRO A 204 -4.85 3.05 -5.51
N ALA A 205 -4.68 2.53 -4.31
CA ALA A 205 -5.34 1.31 -3.83
C ALA A 205 -6.09 1.64 -2.54
N VAL A 206 -7.32 1.14 -2.42
CA VAL A 206 -8.16 1.29 -1.23
C VAL A 206 -8.31 -0.08 -0.58
N ILE A 207 -8.00 -0.17 0.72
CA ILE A 207 -8.31 -1.34 1.54
C ILE A 207 -9.72 -1.12 2.09
N THR A 208 -10.63 -2.07 1.87
CA THR A 208 -12.04 -1.93 2.22
C THR A 208 -12.63 -3.24 2.70
N GLU A 209 -13.59 -3.15 3.62
CA GLU A 209 -14.52 -4.23 3.97
C GLU A 209 -15.95 -3.95 3.47
N ASP A 210 -16.17 -2.82 2.78
CA ASP A 210 -17.46 -2.44 2.19
C ASP A 210 -17.63 -3.08 0.79
N PRO A 211 -18.64 -3.95 0.59
CA PRO A 211 -18.92 -4.57 -0.70
C PRO A 211 -19.17 -3.56 -1.83
N ARG A 212 -19.69 -2.36 -1.55
CA ARG A 212 -19.98 -1.34 -2.56
C ARG A 212 -18.70 -0.77 -3.16
N VAL A 213 -17.68 -0.56 -2.33
CA VAL A 213 -16.36 -0.11 -2.81
C VAL A 213 -15.73 -1.18 -3.71
N VAL A 214 -15.95 -2.47 -3.43
CA VAL A 214 -15.53 -3.58 -4.30
C VAL A 214 -16.32 -3.56 -5.61
N ASP A 215 -17.63 -3.32 -5.57
CA ASP A 215 -18.47 -3.22 -6.77
C ASP A 215 -18.08 -2.03 -7.68
N ASP A 216 -17.68 -0.90 -7.11
CA ASP A 216 -17.29 0.29 -7.88
C ASP A 216 -15.81 0.27 -8.35
N ALA A 217 -15.01 -0.68 -7.86
CA ALA A 217 -13.58 -0.72 -8.17
C ALA A 217 -13.29 -1.06 -9.64
N GLN A 218 -12.31 -0.37 -10.24
CA GLN A 218 -11.86 -0.69 -11.61
C GLN A 218 -11.14 -2.04 -11.71
N ALA A 219 -10.57 -2.50 -10.60
CA ALA A 219 -9.91 -3.78 -10.46
C ALA A 219 -9.92 -4.19 -8.98
N VAL A 220 -9.86 -5.48 -8.73
CA VAL A 220 -9.87 -6.03 -7.36
C VAL A 220 -8.57 -6.78 -7.12
N VAL A 221 -7.94 -6.53 -5.97
CA VAL A 221 -6.84 -7.33 -5.46
C VAL A 221 -7.34 -8.03 -4.20
N LEU A 222 -7.31 -9.36 -4.19
CA LEU A 222 -7.59 -10.16 -3.01
C LEU A 222 -6.25 -10.72 -2.48
N PRO A 223 -5.59 -10.04 -1.55
CA PRO A 223 -4.44 -10.58 -0.86
C PRO A 223 -4.88 -11.43 0.33
N GLY A 224 -3.97 -12.21 0.89
CA GLY A 224 -4.19 -12.77 2.22
C GLY A 224 -2.99 -13.53 2.76
N ASP A 225 -2.92 -13.54 4.08
CA ASP A 225 -2.09 -14.39 4.93
C ASP A 225 -3.03 -15.01 5.98
N GLY A 226 -2.84 -16.27 6.35
CA GLY A 226 -3.74 -17.02 7.23
C GLY A 226 -4.35 -18.27 6.59
N ALA A 227 -5.44 -18.75 7.19
CA ALA A 227 -6.06 -20.03 6.84
C ALA A 227 -7.25 -19.87 5.90
N PHE A 228 -7.40 -20.83 4.97
CA PHE A 228 -8.44 -20.89 3.96
C PHE A 228 -9.86 -20.79 4.54
N HIS A 229 -10.17 -21.61 5.55
CA HIS A 229 -11.51 -21.67 6.15
C HIS A 229 -11.90 -20.35 6.83
N ASP A 230 -10.99 -19.80 7.63
CA ASP A 230 -11.23 -18.55 8.35
C ASP A 230 -11.42 -17.39 7.37
N ALA A 231 -10.66 -17.37 6.28
CA ALA A 231 -10.81 -16.35 5.25
C ALA A 231 -12.16 -16.45 4.54
N MET A 232 -12.60 -17.64 4.12
CA MET A 232 -13.92 -17.83 3.50
C MET A 232 -15.06 -17.46 4.46
N ALA A 233 -14.98 -17.87 5.72
CA ALA A 233 -15.97 -17.52 6.75
C ALA A 233 -16.02 -16.01 7.01
N ASN A 234 -14.88 -15.33 7.03
CA ASN A 234 -14.84 -13.87 7.19
C ASN A 234 -15.40 -13.13 5.98
N LEU A 235 -15.10 -13.58 4.75
CA LEU A 235 -15.67 -13.00 3.54
C LEU A 235 -17.20 -13.12 3.52
N ASP A 236 -17.74 -14.25 4.00
CA ASP A 236 -19.18 -14.44 4.14
C ASP A 236 -19.77 -13.53 5.21
N ARG A 237 -19.17 -13.52 6.41
CA ARG A 237 -19.60 -12.69 7.54
C ARG A 237 -19.61 -11.20 7.21
N LEU A 238 -18.67 -10.73 6.41
CA LEU A 238 -18.58 -9.33 5.95
C LEU A 238 -19.47 -9.03 4.74
N GLY A 239 -20.18 -10.02 4.20
CA GLY A 239 -21.04 -9.85 3.02
C GLY A 239 -20.25 -9.58 1.72
N LEU A 240 -18.97 -9.93 1.67
CA LEU A 240 -18.07 -9.66 0.54
C LEU A 240 -18.17 -10.72 -0.57
N LEU A 241 -18.65 -11.94 -0.27
CA LEU A 241 -18.74 -13.02 -1.26
C LEU A 241 -19.53 -12.64 -2.53
N PRO A 242 -20.72 -12.00 -2.45
CA PRO A 242 -21.44 -11.60 -3.66
C PRO A 242 -20.67 -10.58 -4.52
N ALA A 243 -20.03 -9.58 -3.90
CA ALA A 243 -19.24 -8.57 -4.60
C ALA A 243 -17.99 -9.18 -5.26
N LEU A 244 -17.30 -10.09 -4.56
CA LEU A 244 -16.18 -10.83 -5.12
C LEU A 244 -16.60 -11.71 -6.31
N ARG A 245 -17.72 -12.43 -6.21
CA ARG A 245 -18.25 -13.24 -7.32
C ARG A 245 -18.56 -12.39 -8.55
N ARG A 246 -19.14 -11.20 -8.37
CA ARG A 246 -19.32 -10.22 -9.46
C ARG A 246 -17.98 -9.76 -10.02
N ALA A 247 -17.00 -9.45 -9.17
CA ALA A 247 -15.67 -9.05 -9.63
C ALA A 247 -14.92 -10.16 -10.42
N LEU A 248 -15.29 -11.42 -10.23
CA LEU A 248 -14.70 -12.59 -10.86
C LEU A 248 -15.47 -13.06 -12.12
N ASP A 249 -16.47 -12.32 -12.58
CA ASP A 249 -17.20 -12.63 -13.82
C ASP A 249 -16.30 -12.54 -15.08
N GLY A 250 -15.18 -11.82 -14.97
CA GLY A 250 -14.19 -11.60 -16.02
C GLY A 250 -14.33 -10.25 -16.73
N SER A 251 -15.22 -9.37 -16.29
CA SER A 251 -15.43 -8.02 -16.83
C SER A 251 -14.29 -7.06 -16.48
N ARG A 252 -13.67 -7.23 -15.31
CA ARG A 252 -12.59 -6.37 -14.81
C ARG A 252 -11.40 -7.17 -14.28
N PRO A 253 -10.20 -6.56 -14.19
CA PRO A 253 -9.02 -7.26 -13.72
C PRO A 253 -9.14 -7.66 -12.24
N PHE A 254 -8.73 -8.90 -11.95
CA PHE A 254 -8.69 -9.44 -10.60
C PHE A 254 -7.31 -10.02 -10.31
N LEU A 255 -6.72 -9.74 -9.15
CA LEU A 255 -5.44 -10.32 -8.72
C LEU A 255 -5.58 -11.02 -7.36
N GLY A 256 -5.48 -12.34 -7.33
CA GLY A 256 -5.37 -13.13 -6.10
C GLY A 256 -3.91 -13.32 -5.66
N ILE A 257 -3.56 -12.99 -4.42
CA ILE A 257 -2.18 -13.14 -3.90
C ILE A 257 -2.17 -14.10 -2.72
N CYS A 258 -1.29 -15.11 -2.79
CA CYS A 258 -1.09 -16.17 -1.80
C CYS A 258 -2.41 -16.84 -1.40
N LEU A 259 -2.95 -16.56 -0.21
CA LEU A 259 -4.24 -17.07 0.22
C LEU A 259 -5.35 -16.68 -0.75
N GLY A 260 -5.33 -15.45 -1.27
CA GLY A 260 -6.32 -15.03 -2.26
C GLY A 260 -6.29 -15.83 -3.56
N TYR A 261 -5.14 -16.36 -3.97
CA TYR A 261 -5.07 -17.34 -5.06
C TYR A 261 -5.70 -18.67 -4.63
N GLN A 262 -5.33 -19.16 -3.46
CA GLN A 262 -5.88 -20.42 -2.94
C GLN A 262 -7.41 -20.38 -2.90
N LEU A 263 -8.02 -19.30 -2.43
CA LEU A 263 -9.48 -19.12 -2.38
C LEU A 263 -10.16 -19.19 -3.76
N LEU A 264 -9.44 -18.96 -4.87
CA LEU A 264 -10.00 -19.12 -6.23
C LEU A 264 -10.20 -20.59 -6.62
N CYS A 265 -9.53 -21.52 -5.95
CA CYS A 265 -9.67 -22.96 -6.20
C CYS A 265 -11.03 -23.47 -5.70
N SER A 266 -11.49 -24.59 -6.24
CA SER A 266 -12.75 -25.23 -5.84
C SER A 266 -12.73 -25.69 -4.39
N THR A 267 -11.63 -26.31 -3.96
CA THR A 267 -11.52 -26.90 -2.62
C THR A 267 -10.17 -26.67 -1.95
N SER A 268 -10.13 -26.89 -0.63
CA SER A 268 -8.90 -26.94 0.17
C SER A 268 -8.95 -28.11 1.14
N GLU A 269 -7.80 -28.73 1.39
CA GLU A 269 -7.58 -29.78 2.40
C GLU A 269 -7.16 -29.20 3.78
N GLU A 270 -6.95 -27.89 3.86
CA GLU A 270 -6.53 -27.22 5.10
C GLU A 270 -7.62 -27.35 6.17
N LEU A 271 -7.39 -28.08 7.26
CA LEU A 271 -8.38 -28.26 8.34
C LEU A 271 -9.69 -28.99 7.92
N GLY A 272 -9.67 -29.75 6.83
CA GLY A 272 -10.82 -30.52 6.32
C GLY A 272 -11.17 -30.15 4.88
N ASP A 273 -12.39 -30.50 4.42
CA ASP A 273 -12.86 -30.17 3.06
C ASP A 273 -13.48 -28.76 3.03
N GLY A 274 -12.66 -27.75 2.70
CA GLY A 274 -13.10 -26.37 2.48
C GLY A 274 -13.59 -26.14 1.06
N ARG A 275 -14.61 -25.29 0.87
CA ARG A 275 -15.07 -24.83 -0.44
C ARG A 275 -14.59 -23.40 -0.69
N GLY A 276 -13.95 -23.17 -1.84
CA GLY A 276 -13.51 -21.85 -2.28
C GLY A 276 -14.54 -21.15 -3.16
N LEU A 277 -14.04 -20.21 -3.96
CA LEU A 277 -14.82 -19.40 -4.90
C LEU A 277 -15.10 -20.13 -6.22
N ASP A 278 -14.49 -21.30 -6.43
CA ASP A 278 -14.71 -22.18 -7.59
C ASP A 278 -14.49 -21.48 -8.94
N VAL A 279 -13.49 -20.61 -8.99
CA VAL A 279 -13.11 -19.86 -10.21
C VAL A 279 -12.20 -20.71 -11.09
N VAL A 280 -11.33 -21.49 -10.48
CA VAL A 280 -10.41 -22.40 -11.16
C VAL A 280 -10.59 -23.80 -10.59
N PRO A 281 -10.97 -24.79 -11.42
CA PRO A 281 -11.07 -26.17 -10.97
C PRO A 281 -9.76 -26.68 -10.40
N GLY A 282 -9.76 -27.04 -9.12
CA GLY A 282 -8.54 -27.44 -8.42
C GLY A 282 -8.71 -27.54 -6.91
N ALA A 283 -7.72 -28.15 -6.27
CA ALA A 283 -7.66 -28.35 -4.84
C ALA A 283 -6.40 -27.70 -4.25
N VAL A 284 -6.53 -27.05 -3.11
CA VAL A 284 -5.41 -26.53 -2.32
C VAL A 284 -4.93 -27.63 -1.38
N ARG A 285 -3.67 -28.03 -1.55
CA ARG A 285 -3.07 -29.18 -0.84
C ARG A 285 -1.92 -28.75 0.04
N ARG A 286 -1.69 -29.51 1.11
CA ARG A 286 -0.53 -29.27 1.99
C ARG A 286 0.76 -29.63 1.27
N LEU A 287 1.79 -28.79 1.41
CA LEU A 287 3.13 -29.11 0.90
C LEU A 287 3.63 -30.44 1.50
N PRO A 288 4.29 -31.30 0.69
CA PRO A 288 4.80 -32.57 1.19
C PRO A 288 5.90 -32.36 2.23
N PRO A 289 6.03 -33.27 3.21
CA PRO A 289 7.13 -33.23 4.17
C PRO A 289 8.49 -33.41 3.47
N GLY A 290 9.58 -33.00 4.12
CA GLY A 290 10.95 -33.11 3.58
C GLY A 290 11.58 -31.79 3.14
N ARG A 291 10.84 -30.67 3.19
CA ARG A 291 11.35 -29.31 3.09
C ARG A 291 10.83 -28.47 4.27
N LYS A 292 11.35 -27.24 4.43
CA LYS A 292 10.89 -26.31 5.47
C LYS A 292 9.45 -25.88 5.19
N ILE A 293 8.54 -26.14 6.14
CA ILE A 293 7.13 -25.72 6.06
C ILE A 293 6.85 -24.80 7.26
N PRO A 294 6.29 -23.60 7.06
CA PRO A 294 5.91 -23.01 5.78
C PRO A 294 7.11 -22.76 4.87
N HIS A 295 6.88 -22.88 3.55
CA HIS A 295 7.83 -22.45 2.53
C HIS A 295 8.01 -20.94 2.65
N MET A 296 9.13 -20.52 3.23
CA MET A 296 9.49 -19.11 3.43
C MET A 296 10.83 -18.83 2.76
N GLY A 297 10.82 -18.12 1.63
CA GLY A 297 12.04 -17.77 0.92
C GLY A 297 11.85 -17.48 -0.56
N TRP A 298 12.99 -17.33 -1.24
CA TRP A 298 13.06 -17.03 -2.66
C TRP A 298 13.17 -18.30 -3.50
N ASN A 299 12.23 -18.51 -4.42
CA ASN A 299 12.27 -19.62 -5.38
C ASN A 299 12.09 -19.13 -6.82
N ARG A 300 12.61 -19.92 -7.76
CA ARG A 300 12.46 -19.68 -9.20
C ARG A 300 11.04 -19.97 -9.65
N VAL A 301 10.55 -19.12 -10.55
CA VAL A 301 9.28 -19.31 -11.26
C VAL A 301 9.55 -19.41 -12.76
N GLU A 302 9.11 -20.51 -13.37
CA GLU A 302 9.25 -20.80 -14.80
C GLU A 302 7.92 -20.53 -15.52
N HIS A 303 7.95 -19.86 -16.66
CA HIS A 303 6.77 -19.64 -17.51
C HIS A 303 7.12 -19.78 -19.00
N ALA A 304 6.11 -20.00 -19.84
CA ALA A 304 6.26 -20.13 -21.30
C ALA A 304 6.21 -18.79 -22.06
N GLY A 305 6.21 -17.66 -21.35
CA GLY A 305 6.10 -16.33 -21.93
C GLY A 305 4.67 -15.94 -22.34
N ASP A 306 3.67 -16.68 -21.88
CA ASP A 306 2.27 -16.56 -22.26
C ASP A 306 1.40 -15.86 -21.21
N LEU A 307 1.93 -15.49 -20.03
CA LEU A 307 1.22 -14.70 -19.03
C LEU A 307 1.51 -13.20 -19.23
N GLY A 308 0.48 -12.38 -19.45
CA GLY A 308 0.59 -10.94 -19.64
C GLY A 308 1.16 -10.23 -18.42
N VAL A 309 0.81 -10.65 -17.20
CA VAL A 309 1.40 -10.08 -15.98
C VAL A 309 2.89 -10.41 -15.80
N PHE A 310 3.45 -11.34 -16.59
CA PHE A 310 4.88 -11.65 -16.63
C PHE A 310 5.64 -10.91 -17.75
N GLU A 311 5.02 -9.99 -18.48
CA GLU A 311 5.69 -9.24 -19.55
C GLU A 311 6.96 -8.52 -19.04
N GLY A 312 8.11 -8.82 -19.66
CA GLY A 312 9.42 -8.28 -19.26
C GLY A 312 10.03 -8.92 -18.00
N ILE A 313 9.41 -9.97 -17.46
CA ILE A 313 9.99 -10.82 -16.41
C ILE A 313 10.63 -12.04 -17.08
N PRO A 314 11.91 -12.33 -16.84
CA PRO A 314 12.56 -13.51 -17.41
C PRO A 314 12.06 -14.80 -16.74
N SER A 315 11.90 -15.87 -17.53
CA SER A 315 11.63 -17.20 -16.99
C SER A 315 12.80 -17.65 -16.10
N GLY A 316 12.48 -18.21 -14.93
CA GLY A 316 13.45 -18.51 -13.87
C GLY A 316 13.76 -17.35 -12.93
N ALA A 317 13.06 -16.21 -13.04
CA ALA A 317 13.10 -15.14 -12.05
C ALA A 317 12.71 -15.65 -10.65
N HIS A 318 13.31 -15.06 -9.62
CA HIS A 318 13.03 -15.43 -8.23
C HIS A 318 11.92 -14.56 -7.64
N PHE A 319 11.00 -15.20 -6.96
CA PHE A 319 9.91 -14.58 -6.22
C PHE A 319 9.89 -15.07 -4.77
N TYR A 320 9.32 -14.27 -3.87
CA TYR A 320 9.28 -14.56 -2.44
C TYR A 320 7.98 -15.25 -2.04
N PHE A 321 8.09 -16.43 -1.44
CA PHE A 321 6.99 -17.28 -1.02
C PHE A 321 6.87 -17.32 0.51
N VAL A 322 5.64 -17.39 1.02
CA VAL A 322 5.29 -17.65 2.43
C VAL A 322 3.98 -18.45 2.44
N HIS A 323 4.06 -19.78 2.42
CA HIS A 323 2.85 -20.63 2.42
C HIS A 323 3.12 -22.06 2.90
N SER A 324 2.10 -22.70 3.48
CA SER A 324 2.12 -24.13 3.85
C SER A 324 1.34 -25.02 2.87
N TYR A 325 0.46 -24.42 2.08
CA TYR A 325 -0.40 -25.07 1.10
C TYR A 325 -0.15 -24.53 -0.29
N TYR A 326 -0.48 -25.29 -1.32
CA TYR A 326 -0.29 -24.94 -2.72
C TYR A 326 -1.46 -25.41 -3.59
N PRO A 327 -1.80 -24.70 -4.67
CA PRO A 327 -2.88 -25.07 -5.56
C PRO A 327 -2.46 -26.20 -6.51
N VAL A 328 -3.37 -27.16 -6.69
CA VAL A 328 -3.31 -28.24 -7.67
C VAL A 328 -4.48 -28.08 -8.63
N LEU A 329 -4.20 -27.65 -9.85
CA LEU A 329 -5.22 -27.32 -10.85
C LEU A 329 -5.57 -28.53 -11.72
N ALA A 330 -6.85 -28.72 -12.01
CA ALA A 330 -7.30 -29.74 -12.95
C ALA A 330 -6.96 -29.34 -14.40
N GLY A 331 -6.51 -30.29 -15.23
CA GLY A 331 -6.33 -30.11 -16.68
C GLY A 331 -5.10 -29.31 -17.13
N THR A 332 -4.31 -28.73 -16.22
CA THR A 332 -3.07 -28.01 -16.61
C THR A 332 -1.92 -28.97 -16.90
N SER A 333 -1.37 -28.93 -18.11
CA SER A 333 -0.21 -29.73 -18.52
C SER A 333 0.99 -28.85 -18.88
N ARG A 334 2.19 -29.39 -18.66
CA ARG A 334 3.49 -28.74 -18.90
C ARG A 334 3.58 -28.15 -20.32
N PRO A 335 4.07 -26.92 -20.53
CA PRO A 335 4.67 -26.55 -21.80
C PRO A 335 6.01 -27.28 -21.94
N ALA A 336 6.17 -28.07 -23.02
CA ALA A 336 7.44 -28.74 -23.31
C ALA A 336 8.57 -27.70 -23.37
N LEU A 337 9.60 -27.88 -22.55
CA LEU A 337 10.82 -27.08 -22.66
C LEU A 337 11.46 -27.46 -23.99
N THR A 338 11.62 -26.49 -24.89
CA THR A 338 12.43 -26.67 -26.09
C THR A 338 13.86 -26.26 -25.72
N GLU A 339 14.77 -27.22 -25.66
CA GLU A 339 16.14 -26.90 -26.08
C GLU A 339 16.09 -26.73 -27.60
N GLY A 340 16.11 -25.48 -28.07
CA GLY A 340 15.99 -25.16 -29.50
C GLY A 340 14.54 -25.17 -29.97
N GLY A 341 13.97 -23.99 -30.17
CA GLY A 341 12.57 -23.82 -30.56
C GLY A 341 12.23 -24.56 -31.86
N LEU A 342 11.32 -25.54 -31.78
CA LEU A 342 10.37 -25.97 -32.81
C LEU A 342 9.36 -26.95 -32.15
N ARG A 343 8.07 -26.80 -32.46
CA ARG A 343 6.94 -27.48 -31.78
C ARG A 343 6.84 -28.97 -32.14
N LYS A 344 6.61 -29.85 -31.15
CA LYS A 344 6.02 -31.19 -31.36
C LYS A 344 4.92 -31.52 -30.34
N ALA A 345 4.04 -32.43 -30.75
CA ALA A 345 2.69 -32.68 -30.22
C ALA A 345 2.63 -33.30 -28.80
N ARG A 346 1.45 -33.13 -28.18
CA ARG A 346 1.07 -33.51 -26.81
C ARG A 346 1.11 -35.04 -26.61
N VAL A 347 1.60 -35.50 -25.45
CA VAL A 347 1.47 -36.88 -24.97
C VAL A 347 0.57 -36.86 -23.73
N ALA A 348 -0.48 -37.68 -23.74
CA ALA A 348 -1.43 -37.81 -22.62
C ALA A 348 -0.85 -38.74 -21.53
N PRO A 349 -1.10 -38.47 -20.22
CA PRO A 349 -0.75 -39.40 -19.16
C PRO A 349 -1.87 -40.41 -18.86
N ASP A 350 -1.49 -41.66 -18.58
CA ASP A 350 -2.37 -42.74 -18.13
C ASP A 350 -2.90 -42.48 -16.70
N VAL A 351 -4.21 -42.72 -16.48
CA VAL A 351 -4.88 -42.64 -15.17
C VAL A 351 -5.43 -44.02 -14.80
N PRO A 352 -5.16 -44.57 -13.60
CA PRO A 352 -5.79 -45.80 -13.14
C PRO A 352 -7.23 -45.55 -12.65
N SER A 353 -8.16 -46.41 -13.06
CA SER A 353 -9.59 -46.33 -12.76
C SER A 353 -9.95 -46.96 -11.41
N SER A 354 -10.40 -46.15 -10.44
CA SER A 354 -11.42 -46.57 -9.45
C SER A 354 -11.85 -45.39 -8.57
N LEU A 355 -12.98 -44.75 -8.90
CA LEU A 355 -13.77 -43.97 -7.94
C LEU A 355 -15.25 -44.31 -8.18
N SER A 356 -15.87 -44.87 -7.14
CA SER A 356 -17.25 -45.29 -7.05
C SER A 356 -18.21 -44.10 -7.00
N GLU A 357 -19.33 -44.22 -7.72
CA GLU A 357 -20.38 -43.22 -7.86
C GLU A 357 -21.09 -42.93 -6.52
N GLY A 358 -21.08 -41.65 -6.12
CA GLY A 358 -21.87 -41.09 -5.01
C GLY A 358 -22.77 -39.97 -5.52
N ARG A 359 -24.05 -40.02 -5.15
CA ARG A 359 -25.19 -39.27 -5.71
C ARG A 359 -25.06 -37.75 -5.64
N VAL A 360 -25.40 -37.09 -6.74
CA VAL A 360 -25.53 -35.63 -6.90
C VAL A 360 -26.95 -35.19 -6.48
N ALA A 361 -27.06 -34.15 -5.64
CA ALA A 361 -28.29 -33.39 -5.42
C ALA A 361 -28.27 -32.11 -6.28
N PRO A 362 -29.41 -31.65 -6.84
CA PRO A 362 -29.44 -30.60 -7.86
C PRO A 362 -29.43 -29.19 -7.24
N ASP A 363 -29.22 -28.20 -8.11
CA ASP A 363 -29.28 -26.74 -7.89
C ASP A 363 -27.98 -26.04 -7.46
N ALA A 364 -27.03 -26.00 -8.40
CA ALA A 364 -26.14 -24.86 -8.60
C ALA A 364 -26.26 -24.39 -10.07
N PRO A 365 -26.28 -23.08 -10.37
CA PRO A 365 -26.35 -22.59 -11.74
C PRO A 365 -25.10 -23.04 -12.51
N SER A 366 -25.33 -23.92 -13.48
CA SER A 366 -24.35 -24.70 -14.24
C SER A 366 -23.74 -23.96 -15.46
N SER A 367 -23.58 -22.64 -15.39
CA SER A 367 -23.09 -21.86 -16.54
C SER A 367 -21.57 -21.58 -16.57
N PHE A 368 -20.81 -22.08 -15.59
CA PHE A 368 -19.33 -22.12 -15.65
C PHE A 368 -18.85 -23.50 -16.15
N SER A 369 -19.36 -23.93 -17.31
CA SER A 369 -19.06 -25.26 -17.87
C SER A 369 -17.65 -25.34 -18.49
N GLN A 370 -17.04 -26.52 -18.38
CA GLN A 370 -15.90 -27.16 -19.07
C GLN A 370 -14.93 -26.34 -19.97
N GLY A 371 -15.40 -25.33 -20.71
CA GLY A 371 -14.63 -24.55 -21.69
C GLY A 371 -13.57 -23.59 -21.14
N ARG A 372 -13.58 -23.23 -19.85
CA ARG A 372 -12.52 -22.40 -19.24
C ARG A 372 -11.26 -23.18 -18.80
N VAL A 373 -11.34 -24.50 -18.64
CA VAL A 373 -10.22 -25.30 -18.10
C VAL A 373 -9.06 -25.40 -19.09
N ASP A 374 -9.34 -25.43 -20.40
CA ASP A 374 -8.33 -25.43 -21.47
C ASP A 374 -7.65 -24.06 -21.68
N ALA A 375 -8.12 -23.00 -21.01
CA ALA A 375 -7.64 -21.63 -21.17
C ALA A 375 -6.75 -21.11 -20.01
N VAL A 376 -6.50 -21.95 -18.99
CA VAL A 376 -5.66 -21.58 -17.84
C VAL A 376 -4.18 -21.60 -18.24
N ARG A 377 -3.58 -20.42 -18.34
CA ARG A 377 -2.12 -20.28 -18.51
C ARG A 377 -1.46 -20.26 -17.15
N ALA A 378 -0.29 -20.88 -17.01
CA ALA A 378 0.35 -21.05 -15.71
C ALA A 378 1.88 -20.86 -15.75
N ALA A 379 2.40 -20.25 -14.69
CA ALA A 379 3.81 -20.29 -14.33
C ALA A 379 4.01 -21.29 -13.19
N TRP A 380 5.18 -21.93 -13.13
CA TRP A 380 5.44 -23.09 -12.30
C TRP A 380 6.60 -22.84 -11.33
N CYS A 381 6.50 -23.41 -10.14
CA CYS A 381 7.58 -23.45 -9.15
C CYS A 381 7.77 -24.89 -8.65
N ASP A 382 9.01 -25.24 -8.33
CA ASP A 382 9.39 -26.51 -7.72
C ASP A 382 9.82 -26.29 -6.25
N TYR A 383 9.13 -26.90 -5.30
CA TYR A 383 9.50 -26.90 -3.86
C TYR A 383 9.11 -28.21 -3.19
N GLY A 384 9.91 -29.27 -3.41
CA GLY A 384 9.57 -30.64 -2.99
C GLY A 384 8.42 -31.27 -3.80
N VAL A 385 7.55 -30.43 -4.36
CA VAL A 385 6.53 -30.73 -5.36
C VAL A 385 6.50 -29.58 -6.38
N ARG A 386 6.09 -29.89 -7.61
CA ARG A 386 5.85 -28.88 -8.64
C ARG A 386 4.41 -28.39 -8.57
N PHE A 387 4.21 -27.08 -8.61
CA PHE A 387 2.88 -26.49 -8.56
C PHE A 387 2.77 -25.22 -9.42
N ALA A 388 1.53 -24.84 -9.76
CA ALA A 388 1.23 -23.60 -10.45
C ALA A 388 1.47 -22.42 -9.50
N ALA A 389 2.58 -21.72 -9.68
CA ALA A 389 2.97 -20.59 -8.87
C ALA A 389 2.29 -19.28 -9.27
N ALA A 390 1.82 -19.21 -10.52
CA ALA A 390 0.94 -18.14 -10.98
C ALA A 390 0.02 -18.64 -12.10
N ILE A 391 -1.12 -18.00 -12.28
CA ILE A 391 -2.06 -18.28 -13.35
C ILE A 391 -2.64 -17.03 -13.99
N GLU A 392 -3.16 -17.20 -15.21
CA GLU A 392 -3.95 -16.23 -15.93
C GLU A 392 -5.14 -16.93 -16.61
N VAL A 393 -6.36 -16.47 -16.29
CA VAL A 393 -7.63 -16.94 -16.84
C VAL A 393 -8.45 -15.73 -17.27
N GLY A 394 -8.40 -15.37 -18.55
CA GLY A 394 -9.00 -14.13 -19.04
C GLY A 394 -8.39 -12.91 -18.34
N ARG A 395 -9.21 -12.17 -17.58
CA ARG A 395 -8.79 -11.00 -16.77
C ARG A 395 -8.54 -11.33 -15.30
N ILE A 396 -8.50 -12.61 -14.94
CA ILE A 396 -8.23 -13.09 -13.58
C ILE A 396 -6.79 -13.59 -13.51
N PHE A 397 -6.01 -13.00 -12.62
CA PHE A 397 -4.60 -13.30 -12.39
C PHE A 397 -4.45 -13.78 -10.95
N ALA A 398 -3.52 -14.70 -10.71
CA ALA A 398 -3.22 -15.10 -9.34
C ALA A 398 -1.77 -15.54 -9.17
N THR A 399 -1.19 -15.32 -8.00
CA THR A 399 0.18 -15.72 -7.66
C THR A 399 0.25 -16.36 -6.28
N GLN A 400 0.94 -17.49 -6.16
CA GLN A 400 1.17 -18.16 -4.87
C GLN A 400 2.30 -17.47 -4.07
N PHE A 401 3.18 -16.74 -4.77
CA PHE A 401 4.17 -15.86 -4.17
C PHE A 401 3.60 -14.46 -3.90
N HIS A 402 4.36 -13.66 -3.13
CA HIS A 402 4.05 -12.30 -2.75
C HIS A 402 4.78 -11.29 -3.66
N PRO A 403 4.15 -10.74 -4.71
CA PRO A 403 4.78 -9.75 -5.57
C PRO A 403 5.24 -8.52 -4.78
N GLU A 404 4.50 -8.11 -3.74
CA GLU A 404 4.85 -7.02 -2.85
C GLU A 404 6.12 -7.26 -2.01
N LYS A 405 6.58 -8.52 -1.91
CA LYS A 405 7.85 -8.91 -1.28
C LYS A 405 8.94 -9.28 -2.29
N SER A 406 8.61 -9.35 -3.58
CA SER A 406 9.46 -9.92 -4.64
C SER A 406 10.33 -8.88 -5.38
N GLN A 407 10.62 -7.75 -4.75
CA GLN A 407 11.49 -6.68 -5.25
C GLN A 407 11.16 -6.26 -6.69
N ARG A 408 12.17 -6.08 -7.56
CA ARG A 408 12.00 -5.57 -8.93
C ARG A 408 11.04 -6.41 -9.79
N TRP A 409 11.03 -7.74 -9.63
CA TRP A 409 10.17 -8.60 -10.44
C TRP A 409 8.74 -8.62 -9.92
N GLY A 410 8.58 -8.58 -8.60
CA GLY A 410 7.28 -8.32 -7.98
C GLY A 410 6.70 -6.97 -8.39
N LEU A 411 7.52 -5.91 -8.39
CA LEU A 411 7.12 -4.59 -8.84
C LEU A 411 6.73 -4.60 -10.33
N ARG A 412 7.54 -5.21 -11.19
CA ARG A 412 7.24 -5.34 -12.63
C ARG A 412 5.91 -6.08 -12.87
N LEU A 413 5.64 -7.14 -12.11
CA LEU A 413 4.37 -7.85 -12.19
C LEU A 413 3.18 -6.94 -11.82
N LEU A 414 3.30 -6.17 -10.74
CA LEU A 414 2.27 -5.23 -10.32
C LEU A 414 2.13 -4.06 -11.32
N GLU A 415 3.21 -3.60 -11.95
CA GLU A 415 3.17 -2.63 -13.06
C GLU A 415 2.39 -3.17 -14.26
N ASN A 416 2.65 -4.41 -14.65
CA ASN A 416 1.92 -5.07 -15.73
C ASN A 416 0.43 -5.22 -15.38
N PHE A 417 0.11 -5.64 -14.14
CA PHE A 417 -1.27 -5.69 -13.68
C PHE A 417 -1.94 -4.30 -13.74
N ALA A 418 -1.27 -3.25 -13.25
CA ALA A 418 -1.78 -1.89 -13.34
C ALA A 418 -1.96 -1.40 -14.79
N ALA A 419 -1.10 -1.82 -15.72
CA ALA A 419 -1.27 -1.54 -17.14
C ALA A 419 -2.53 -2.21 -17.71
N VAL A 420 -2.83 -3.46 -17.32
CA VAL A 420 -4.08 -4.15 -17.68
C VAL A 420 -5.32 -3.41 -17.16
N VAL A 421 -5.25 -2.85 -15.95
CA VAL A 421 -6.33 -2.00 -15.40
C VAL A 421 -6.53 -0.75 -16.25
N LYS A 422 -5.45 -0.06 -16.64
CA LYS A 422 -5.51 1.16 -17.44
C LYS A 422 -6.01 0.91 -18.87
N ALA A 423 -5.63 -0.21 -19.48
CA ALA A 423 -6.02 -0.59 -20.84
C ALA A 423 -7.49 -1.04 -20.96
N GLY A 424 -8.17 -1.32 -19.85
CA GLY A 424 -9.59 -1.64 -19.82
C GLY A 424 -10.52 -0.42 -19.72
N ARG A 425 -10.00 0.80 -19.93
CA ARG A 425 -10.77 2.04 -20.00
C ARG A 425 -11.14 2.40 -21.43
#